data_AF-A0A316VKC6-F1
#
_entry.id   AF-A0A316VKC6-F1
#
_cell.length_a   1.000
_cell.length_b   1.000
_cell.length_c   1.000
_cell.angle_alpha   90.00
_cell.angle_beta   90.00
_cell.angle_gamma   90.00
#
_symmetry.space_group_name_H-M   'P 1'
#
loop_
_entity.id
_entity.type
_entity.pdbx_description
1 polymer ?
#
loop_
_entity_poly.entity_id
_entity_poly.type
_entity_poly.pdbx_seq_one_letter_code
_entity_poly.pdbx_strand_id
1 'polypeptide(L)'
;MSLGPNFIGTLPSSEEGAFITVAHLTAKGEPELKTLLSILHNVHKSATSDAEPDCIGYEAIQAHDDPLSIIVYGKFLVNLNHKFHSTEMLQLLISDCTEKYRSSEALEFHRTTEAFQAFAKQAKDLTSLRHIRFYKPLTP
;
A
#
# COMPACT_ATOMS: atom_id res chain seq x y z
N MET A 1 2.77 -9.30 -10.85
CA MET A 1 1.82 -8.72 -11.82
C MET A 1 2.02 -7.20 -11.88
N SER A 2 2.12 -6.59 -13.06
CA SER A 2 2.20 -5.12 -13.20
C SER A 2 0.87 -4.48 -12.78
N LEU A 3 0.91 -3.34 -12.08
CA LEU A 3 -0.26 -2.55 -11.67
C LEU A 3 -1.02 -1.91 -12.87
N GLY A 4 -0.68 -2.32 -14.09
CA GLY A 4 -1.10 -1.75 -15.35
C GLY A 4 0.02 -0.92 -15.98
N PRO A 5 -0.07 -0.62 -17.28
CA PRO A 5 0.98 0.08 -18.04
C PRO A 5 1.29 1.49 -17.52
N ASN A 6 0.46 2.02 -16.63
CA ASN A 6 0.55 3.39 -16.12
C ASN A 6 1.07 3.48 -14.68
N PHE A 7 1.37 2.36 -14.02
CA PHE A 7 1.98 2.36 -12.70
C PHE A 7 3.46 2.03 -12.86
N ILE A 8 4.27 3.09 -12.86
CA ILE A 8 5.71 3.01 -13.07
C ILE A 8 6.37 2.79 -11.71
N GLY A 9 6.84 1.56 -11.46
CA GLY A 9 7.60 1.19 -10.27
C GLY A 9 7.99 -0.29 -10.30
N THR A 10 9.23 -0.60 -9.96
CA THR A 10 9.68 -1.99 -9.75
C THR A 10 9.24 -2.40 -8.35
N LEU A 11 8.47 -3.48 -8.24
CA LEU A 11 8.13 -4.05 -6.93
C LEU A 11 9.42 -4.50 -6.24
N PRO A 12 9.62 -4.17 -4.95
CA PRO A 12 10.74 -4.69 -4.18
C PRO A 12 10.62 -6.21 -4.07
N SER A 13 11.76 -6.91 -4.12
CA SER A 13 11.77 -8.36 -3.90
C SER A 13 11.41 -8.70 -2.45
N SER A 14 10.98 -9.93 -2.20
CA SER A 14 10.70 -10.40 -0.83
C SER A 14 11.94 -10.37 0.09
N GLU A 15 13.14 -10.32 -0.47
CA GLU A 15 14.40 -10.25 0.29
C GLU A 15 14.75 -8.81 0.73
N GLU A 16 14.03 -7.81 0.21
CA GLU A 16 14.39 -6.40 0.38
C GLU A 16 13.97 -5.78 1.71
N GLY A 17 13.13 -6.43 2.50
CA GLY A 17 12.78 -5.94 3.83
C GLY A 17 11.43 -5.23 3.93
N ALA A 18 11.26 -4.52 5.06
CA ALA A 18 10.22 -3.52 5.23
C ALA A 18 10.38 -2.39 4.20
N PHE A 19 9.26 -1.93 3.64
CA PHE A 19 9.23 -0.77 2.76
C PHE A 19 7.96 0.06 2.97
N ILE A 20 8.05 1.32 2.58
CA ILE A 20 6.92 2.24 2.47
C ILE A 20 6.59 2.41 0.99
N THR A 21 5.32 2.24 0.65
CA THR A 21 4.78 2.53 -0.68
C THR A 21 4.30 3.96 -0.70
N VAL A 22 4.69 4.73 -1.72
CA VAL A 22 4.16 6.08 -1.96
C VAL A 22 3.65 6.14 -3.39
N ALA A 23 2.34 6.34 -3.54
CA ALA A 23 1.71 6.57 -4.83
C ALA A 23 1.43 8.06 -5.02
N HIS A 24 1.89 8.63 -6.14
CA HIS A 24 1.50 9.97 -6.57
C HIS A 24 0.45 9.86 -7.67
N LEU A 25 -0.70 10.46 -7.45
CA LEU A 25 -1.83 10.47 -8.38
C LEU A 25 -2.19 11.93 -8.69
N THR A 26 -2.36 12.27 -9.95
CA THR A 26 -2.90 13.58 -10.33
C THR A 26 -4.27 13.38 -10.97
N ALA A 27 -5.32 13.92 -10.36
CA ALA A 27 -6.67 13.88 -10.90
C ALA A 27 -6.77 14.68 -12.21
N LYS A 28 -7.67 14.30 -13.12
CA LYS A 28 -7.87 15.05 -14.38
C LYS A 28 -8.62 16.37 -14.19
N GLY A 29 -9.34 16.51 -13.10
CA GLY A 29 -10.14 17.67 -12.75
C GLY A 29 -10.77 17.52 -11.37
N GLU A 30 -11.47 18.57 -10.91
CA GLU A 30 -12.15 18.58 -9.62
C GLU A 30 -13.25 17.51 -9.47
N PRO A 31 -14.08 17.20 -10.50
CA PRO A 31 -15.08 16.13 -10.41
C PRO A 31 -14.42 14.75 -10.23
N GLU A 32 -13.34 14.49 -10.97
CA GLU A 32 -12.56 13.27 -10.86
C GLU A 32 -11.88 13.17 -9.50
N LEU A 33 -11.34 14.29 -8.98
CA LEU A 33 -10.74 14.37 -7.65
C LEU A 33 -11.74 13.97 -6.56
N LYS A 34 -12.96 14.51 -6.57
CA LYS A 34 -13.99 14.16 -5.58
C LYS A 34 -14.33 12.68 -5.62
N THR A 35 -14.44 12.12 -6.81
CA THR A 35 -14.69 10.68 -7.02
C THR A 35 -13.52 9.84 -6.51
N LEU A 36 -12.30 10.26 -6.84
CA LEU A 36 -11.06 9.60 -6.45
C LEU A 36 -10.87 9.58 -4.93
N LEU A 37 -11.12 10.70 -4.24
CA LEU A 37 -11.05 10.78 -2.78
C LEU A 37 -12.08 9.85 -2.10
N SER A 38 -13.30 9.77 -2.63
CA SER A 38 -14.33 8.86 -2.13
C SER A 38 -13.90 7.39 -2.24
N ILE A 39 -13.33 7.01 -3.40
CA ILE A 39 -12.81 5.66 -3.62
C ILE A 39 -11.62 5.38 -2.70
N LEU A 40 -10.65 6.29 -2.61
CA LEU A 40 -9.47 6.14 -1.76
C LEU A 40 -9.82 6.05 -0.27
N HIS A 41 -10.87 6.73 0.18
CA HIS A 41 -11.39 6.59 1.53
C HIS A 41 -11.94 5.17 1.80
N ASN A 42 -12.56 4.51 0.81
CA ASN A 42 -12.97 3.11 0.95
C ASN A 42 -11.75 2.17 0.97
N VAL A 43 -10.72 2.44 0.17
CA VAL A 43 -9.46 1.69 0.22
C VAL A 43 -8.80 1.84 1.59
N HIS A 44 -8.74 3.07 2.12
CA HIS A 44 -8.24 3.34 3.47
C HIS A 44 -8.99 2.52 4.52
N LYS A 45 -10.33 2.54 4.52
CA LYS A 45 -11.14 1.74 5.45
C LYS A 45 -10.85 0.25 5.38
N SER A 46 -10.66 -0.30 4.18
CA SER A 46 -10.27 -1.71 4.00
C SER A 46 -8.88 -1.96 4.57
N ALA A 47 -7.91 -1.12 4.18
CA ALA A 47 -6.50 -1.24 4.53
C ALA A 47 -6.27 -1.12 6.05
N THR A 48 -7.04 -0.30 6.75
CA THR A 48 -6.94 -0.13 8.21
C THR A 48 -7.88 -1.04 8.99
N SER A 49 -8.49 -2.05 8.35
CA SER A 49 -9.37 -3.01 9.02
C SER A 49 -8.65 -4.30 9.39
N ASP A 50 -9.28 -5.10 10.24
CA ASP A 50 -8.77 -6.44 10.62
C ASP A 50 -8.69 -7.42 9.44
N ALA A 51 -9.28 -7.09 8.29
CA ALA A 51 -9.15 -7.89 7.07
C ALA A 51 -7.75 -7.79 6.45
N GLU A 52 -7.03 -6.69 6.72
CA GLU A 52 -5.67 -6.42 6.23
C GLU A 52 -4.71 -6.21 7.42
N PRO A 53 -4.50 -7.22 8.29
CA PRO A 53 -3.78 -7.07 9.56
C PRO A 53 -2.30 -6.71 9.39
N ASP A 54 -1.77 -6.90 8.17
CA ASP A 54 -0.40 -6.61 7.79
C ASP A 54 -0.24 -5.21 7.15
N CYS A 55 -1.33 -4.45 6.99
CA CYS A 55 -1.29 -3.04 6.64
C CYS A 55 -1.32 -2.21 7.92
N ILE A 56 -0.18 -1.67 8.30
CA ILE A 56 -0.02 -0.96 9.58
C ILE A 56 -0.11 0.56 9.44
N GLY A 57 -0.35 1.05 8.22
CA GLY A 57 -0.55 2.45 7.94
C GLY A 57 -0.97 2.65 6.49
N TYR A 58 -2.07 3.38 6.29
CA TYR A 58 -2.53 3.74 4.96
C TYR A 58 -3.14 5.14 5.03
N GLU A 59 -2.66 6.08 4.23
CA GLU A 59 -3.16 7.45 4.21
C GLU A 59 -3.24 7.98 2.79
N ALA A 60 -4.32 8.69 2.45
CA ALA A 60 -4.44 9.43 1.21
C ALA A 60 -4.54 10.92 1.55
N ILE A 61 -3.57 11.70 1.07
CA ILE A 61 -3.39 13.11 1.41
C ILE A 61 -3.45 13.92 0.12
N GLN A 62 -4.31 14.93 0.08
CA GLN A 62 -4.31 15.91 -1.00
C GLN A 62 -3.09 16.83 -0.82
N ALA A 63 -2.33 17.04 -1.90
CA ALA A 63 -1.17 17.93 -1.87
C ALA A 63 -1.63 19.38 -1.61
N HIS A 64 -0.84 20.11 -0.84
CA HIS A 64 -1.14 21.51 -0.49
C HIS A 64 -0.87 22.46 -1.67
N ASP A 65 0.19 22.18 -2.43
CA ASP A 65 0.70 23.00 -3.52
C ASP A 65 0.03 22.71 -4.88
N ASP A 66 -0.54 21.53 -5.05
CA ASP A 66 -1.35 21.16 -6.21
C ASP A 66 -2.69 20.54 -5.76
N PRO A 67 -3.81 21.26 -5.92
CA PRO A 67 -5.11 20.80 -5.45
C PRO A 67 -5.62 19.56 -6.19
N LEU A 68 -5.09 19.20 -7.36
CA LEU A 68 -5.49 17.99 -8.08
C LEU A 68 -4.60 16.78 -7.76
N SER A 69 -3.50 16.99 -7.04
CA SER A 69 -2.57 15.92 -6.70
C SER A 69 -2.90 15.28 -5.35
N ILE A 70 -2.75 13.96 -5.31
CA ILE A 70 -2.96 13.12 -4.14
C ILE A 70 -1.73 12.25 -3.95
N ILE A 71 -1.22 12.23 -2.72
CA ILE A 71 -0.17 11.33 -2.27
C ILE A 71 -0.82 10.25 -1.42
N VAL A 72 -0.62 8.98 -1.79
CA VAL A 72 -1.07 7.83 -1.01
C VAL A 72 0.13 7.15 -0.38
N TYR A 73 0.13 7.04 0.93
CA TYR A 73 1.13 6.33 1.72
C TYR A 73 0.58 4.97 2.13
N GLY A 74 1.38 3.91 1.98
CA GLY A 74 1.07 2.57 2.46
C GLY A 74 2.28 1.98 3.17
N LYS A 75 2.09 1.50 4.40
CA LYS A 75 3.10 0.82 5.20
C LYS A 75 2.60 -0.58 5.50
N PHE A 76 3.36 -1.57 5.06
CA PHE A 76 3.01 -2.98 5.22
C PHE A 76 4.09 -3.67 6.05
N LEU A 77 3.68 -4.31 7.13
CA LEU A 77 4.51 -5.13 8.01
C LEU A 77 3.69 -6.34 8.42
N VAL A 78 4.28 -7.55 8.38
CA VAL A 78 3.53 -8.73 8.82
C VAL A 78 3.36 -8.78 10.33
N ASN A 79 2.11 -8.93 10.78
CA ASN A 79 1.77 -9.17 12.16
C ASN A 79 2.01 -10.65 12.52
N LEU A 80 3.11 -10.92 13.22
CA LEU A 80 3.53 -12.28 13.58
C LEU A 80 2.58 -12.99 14.57
N ASN A 81 1.69 -12.25 15.25
CA ASN A 81 0.78 -12.83 16.25
C ASN A 81 -0.35 -13.67 15.66
N HIS A 82 -0.68 -13.50 14.38
CA HIS A 82 -1.85 -14.15 13.78
C HIS A 82 -1.56 -15.52 13.12
N LYS A 83 -0.29 -15.93 13.04
CA LYS A 83 0.13 -17.19 12.36
C LYS A 83 0.77 -18.24 13.27
N PHE A 84 1.07 -17.93 14.54
CA PHE A 84 1.80 -18.86 15.42
C PHE A 84 1.08 -19.08 16.75
N HIS A 85 0.54 -20.29 16.94
CA HIS A 85 -0.13 -20.73 18.16
C HIS A 85 0.81 -21.41 19.18
N SER A 86 2.13 -21.46 18.95
CA SER A 86 3.09 -22.00 19.92
C SER A 86 4.23 -21.01 20.23
N THR A 87 4.47 -20.84 21.52
CA THR A 87 5.45 -19.93 22.12
C THR A 87 6.91 -20.26 21.75
N GLU A 88 7.21 -21.50 21.39
CA GLU A 88 8.58 -21.94 21.03
C GLU A 88 9.01 -21.50 19.61
N MET A 89 8.07 -21.36 18.66
CA MET A 89 8.36 -20.87 17.29
C MET A 89 8.58 -19.36 17.24
N LEU A 90 7.99 -18.62 18.17
CA LEU A 90 8.15 -17.16 18.29
C LEU A 90 9.60 -16.79 18.64
N GLN A 91 10.24 -17.50 19.58
CA GLN A 91 11.57 -17.14 20.07
C GLN A 91 12.71 -17.40 19.07
N LEU A 92 12.57 -18.40 18.19
CA LEU A 92 13.58 -18.67 17.15
C LEU A 92 13.50 -17.71 15.95
N LEU A 93 12.32 -17.13 15.67
CA LEU A 93 12.10 -16.23 14.54
C LEU A 93 12.32 -14.74 14.87
N ILE A 94 12.12 -14.35 16.13
CA ILE A 94 12.38 -12.99 16.65
C ILE A 94 13.88 -12.62 16.55
N SER A 95 14.79 -13.60 16.48
CA SER A 95 16.22 -13.35 16.61
C SER A 95 16.93 -12.83 15.35
N ASP A 96 16.39 -12.91 14.12
CA ASP A 96 17.19 -12.38 12.99
C ASP A 96 16.52 -12.02 11.65
N CYS A 97 15.27 -12.40 11.35
CA CYS A 97 14.86 -12.37 9.94
C CYS A 97 13.40 -12.04 9.60
N THR A 98 12.39 -12.24 10.45
CA THR A 98 11.00 -12.34 9.95
C THR A 98 10.31 -11.08 9.45
N GLU A 99 10.64 -9.89 9.98
CA GLU A 99 10.05 -8.64 9.45
C GLU A 99 10.50 -8.34 8.03
N LYS A 100 11.65 -8.89 7.60
CA LYS A 100 12.26 -8.57 6.31
C LYS A 100 11.58 -9.28 5.13
N TYR A 101 10.88 -10.40 5.34
CA TYR A 101 10.56 -11.32 4.24
C TYR A 101 9.17 -11.17 3.61
N ARG A 102 8.26 -10.33 4.12
CA ARG A 102 6.83 -10.46 3.77
C ARG A 102 6.03 -9.18 3.51
N SER A 103 6.64 -8.00 3.54
CA SER A 103 5.97 -6.74 3.15
C SER A 103 5.43 -6.77 1.72
N SER A 104 6.12 -7.50 0.82
CA SER A 104 5.67 -7.73 -0.56
C SER A 104 4.41 -8.61 -0.63
N GLU A 105 4.29 -9.63 0.22
CA GLU A 105 3.11 -10.50 0.29
C GLU A 105 1.89 -9.72 0.80
N ALA A 106 2.08 -8.91 1.84
CA ALA A 106 1.03 -8.04 2.38
C ALA A 106 0.55 -7.01 1.34
N LEU A 107 1.47 -6.41 0.58
CA LEU A 107 1.11 -5.55 -0.55
C LEU A 107 0.38 -6.31 -1.67
N GLU A 108 0.81 -7.53 -2.01
CA GLU A 108 0.10 -8.34 -3.00
C GLU A 108 -1.31 -8.69 -2.52
N PHE A 109 -1.50 -9.04 -1.24
CA PHE A 109 -2.82 -9.26 -0.66
C PHE A 109 -3.69 -8.01 -0.71
N HIS A 110 -3.17 -6.85 -0.27
CA HIS A 110 -3.86 -5.56 -0.35
C HIS A 110 -4.40 -5.30 -1.77
N ARG A 111 -3.60 -5.63 -2.79
CA ARG A 111 -4.00 -5.47 -4.19
C ARG A 111 -5.14 -6.38 -4.61
N THR A 112 -5.37 -7.50 -3.95
CA THR A 112 -6.48 -8.41 -4.26
C THR A 112 -7.81 -8.00 -3.64
N THR A 113 -7.80 -7.05 -2.70
CA THR A 113 -9.02 -6.59 -2.04
C THR A 113 -9.99 -5.92 -3.01
N GLU A 114 -11.29 -6.09 -2.75
CA GLU A 114 -12.34 -5.51 -3.60
C GLU A 114 -12.21 -3.99 -3.69
N ALA A 115 -11.92 -3.32 -2.58
CA ALA A 115 -11.74 -1.88 -2.53
C ALA A 115 -10.58 -1.42 -3.42
N PHE A 116 -9.42 -2.09 -3.35
CA PHE A 116 -8.28 -1.77 -4.19
C PHE A 116 -8.55 -2.06 -5.67
N GLN A 117 -9.21 -3.16 -5.99
CA GLN A 117 -9.57 -3.49 -7.37
C GLN A 117 -10.55 -2.48 -7.97
N ALA A 118 -11.52 -2.00 -7.18
CA ALA A 118 -12.44 -0.94 -7.59
C ALA A 118 -11.71 0.37 -7.89
N PHE A 119 -10.71 0.72 -7.08
CA PHE A 119 -9.79 1.83 -7.33
C PHE A 119 -8.98 1.61 -8.62
N ALA A 120 -8.28 0.49 -8.74
CA ALA A 120 -7.39 0.22 -9.87
C ALA A 120 -8.12 0.27 -11.22
N LYS A 121 -9.37 -0.23 -11.26
CA LYS A 121 -10.23 -0.20 -12.45
C LYS A 121 -10.54 1.22 -12.92
N GLN A 122 -10.83 2.14 -12.00
CA GLN A 122 -11.23 3.51 -12.32
C GLN A 122 -10.06 4.49 -12.39
N ALA A 123 -8.93 4.17 -11.78
CA ALA A 123 -7.79 5.07 -11.66
C ALA A 123 -7.32 5.60 -13.03
N LYS A 124 -7.47 4.84 -14.12
CA LYS A 124 -7.06 5.29 -15.47
C LYS A 124 -7.94 6.42 -16.02
N ASP A 125 -9.21 6.38 -15.67
CA ASP A 125 -10.17 7.34 -16.18
C ASP A 125 -10.16 8.61 -15.33
N LEU A 126 -9.80 8.49 -14.04
CA LEU A 126 -9.77 9.59 -13.09
C LEU A 126 -8.43 10.35 -13.02
N THR A 127 -7.30 9.76 -13.46
CA THR A 127 -5.96 10.35 -13.29
C THR A 127 -5.18 10.56 -14.59
N SER A 128 -4.33 11.58 -14.62
CA SER A 128 -3.44 11.93 -15.75
C SER A 128 -2.02 11.40 -15.57
N LEU A 129 -1.53 11.30 -14.33
CA LEU A 129 -0.20 10.79 -13.99
C LEU A 129 -0.28 9.90 -12.75
N ARG A 130 0.44 8.77 -12.79
CA ARG A 130 0.52 7.81 -11.69
C ARG A 130 1.94 7.29 -11.53
N HIS A 131 2.52 7.52 -10.36
CA HIS A 131 3.82 6.94 -10.01
C HIS A 131 3.69 6.21 -8.69
N ILE A 132 4.31 5.03 -8.58
CA ILE A 132 4.48 4.37 -7.30
C ILE A 132 5.97 4.21 -7.05
N ARG A 133 6.40 4.61 -5.86
CA ARG A 133 7.76 4.42 -5.39
C ARG A 133 7.74 3.62 -4.11
N PHE A 134 8.80 2.84 -3.93
CA PHE A 134 9.04 2.03 -2.74
C PHE A 134 10.28 2.59 -2.06
N TYR A 135 10.16 2.88 -0.76
CA TYR A 135 11.23 3.45 0.04
C TYR A 135 11.57 2.51 1.18
N LYS A 136 12.87 2.27 1.39
CA LYS A 136 13.34 1.59 2.60
C LYS A 136 13.51 2.61 3.71
N PRO A 137 13.10 2.29 4.96
CA PRO A 137 13.42 3.13 6.09
C PRO A 137 14.95 3.19 6.26
N LEU A 138 15.49 4.38 6.50
CA LEU A 138 16.93 4.60 6.69
C LEU A 138 17.40 4.21 8.11
N THR A 139 16.47 4.06 9.04
CA THR A 139 16.72 3.66 10.43
C THR A 139 15.81 2.48 10.79
N PRO A 140 16.34 1.45 11.48
CA PRO A 140 15.55 0.32 11.99
C PRO A 140 14.52 0.76 13.04
#